data_AF-A0A1W1CZE7-F1
#
_entry.id   AF-A0A1W1CZE7-F1
#
_cell.length_a   1.000
_cell.length_b   1.000
_cell.length_c   1.000
_cell.angle_alpha   90.00
_cell.angle_beta   90.00
_cell.angle_gamma   90.00
#
_symmetry.space_group_name_H-M   'P 1'
#
loop_
_entity.id
_entity.type
_entity.pdbx_description
1 polymer ?
#
loop_
_entity_poly.entity_id
_entity_poly.type
_entity_poly.pdbx_seq_one_letter_code
_entity_poly.pdbx_strand_id
1 'polypeptide(L)'
;MSLILTKEKRFSRRVDLAEYLGVNIDTLNKWTKKYKLFGLEEFLTINSGGKRREAIPKSIHKEIETKLHDSNAPLQGYTDAVSWVKQEFGYQIKYHTLRAFMIRNFGSKLKTPRKSHYKKDEVAFETFKKTS
;
A
#
# COMPACT_ATOMS: atom_id res chain seq x y z
N MET A 1 -4.17 34.01 2.30
CA MET A 1 -3.74 35.30 2.89
C MET A 1 -2.64 35.99 2.09
N SER A 2 -1.53 35.34 1.75
CA SER A 2 -0.42 35.99 1.01
C SER A 2 -0.83 36.71 -0.29
N LEU A 3 -1.65 36.08 -1.14
CA LEU A 3 -2.11 36.66 -2.40
C LEU A 3 -2.98 37.91 -2.21
N ILE A 4 -3.86 37.89 -1.19
CA ILE A 4 -4.74 39.01 -0.84
C ILE A 4 -3.91 40.19 -0.34
N LEU A 5 -2.99 39.95 0.61
CA LEU A 5 -2.10 40.98 1.15
C LEU A 5 -1.18 41.58 0.07
N THR A 6 -0.78 40.76 -0.91
CA THR A 6 -0.03 41.24 -2.09
C THR A 6 -0.90 42.11 -3.00
N LYS A 7 -2.16 41.74 -3.22
CA LYS A 7 -3.12 42.53 -4.01
C LYS A 7 -3.41 43.89 -3.36
N GLU A 8 -3.53 43.90 -2.03
CA GLU A 8 -3.73 45.10 -1.22
C GLU A 8 -2.46 45.96 -1.06
N LYS A 9 -1.30 45.51 -1.56
CA LYS A 9 -0.01 46.19 -1.46
C LYS A 9 0.36 46.59 -0.02
N ARG A 10 -0.02 45.77 0.97
CA ARG A 10 0.21 46.07 2.40
C ARG A 10 1.67 46.06 2.81
N PHE A 11 2.50 45.32 2.08
CA PHE A 11 3.93 45.21 2.33
C PHE A 11 4.70 45.57 1.06
N SER A 12 5.76 46.37 1.20
CA SER A 12 6.63 46.76 0.09
C SER A 12 7.56 45.64 -0.33
N ARG A 13 8.09 44.88 0.65
CA ARG A 13 9.00 43.76 0.40
C ARG A 13 8.34 42.43 0.73
N ARG A 14 8.72 41.41 -0.03
CA ARG A 14 8.26 40.02 0.21
C ARG A 14 8.79 39.42 1.51
N VAL A 15 9.96 39.89 1.98
CA VAL A 15 10.55 39.45 3.24
C VAL A 15 9.63 39.85 4.40
N ASP A 16 9.19 41.10 4.44
CA ASP A 16 8.30 41.62 5.49
C ASP A 16 6.95 40.88 5.50
N LEU A 17 6.41 40.54 4.32
CA LEU A 17 5.21 39.71 4.20
C LEU A 17 5.43 38.28 4.71
N ALA A 18 6.59 37.69 4.45
CA ALA A 18 6.94 36.34 4.89
C ALA A 18 7.09 36.29 6.42
N GLU A 19 7.76 37.29 6.99
CA GLU A 19 7.91 37.48 8.44
C GLU A 19 6.55 37.68 9.12
N TYR A 20 5.69 38.56 8.58
CA TYR A 20 4.33 38.76 9.08
C TYR A 20 3.48 37.49 9.08
N LEU A 21 3.63 36.64 8.06
CA LEU A 21 2.90 35.37 7.95
C LEU A 21 3.55 34.22 8.73
N GLY A 22 4.75 34.42 9.30
CA GLY A 22 5.50 33.36 9.98
C GLY A 22 5.95 32.23 9.05
N VAL A 23 6.15 32.50 7.75
CA VAL A 23 6.53 31.50 6.75
C VAL A 23 7.88 31.87 6.15
N ASN A 24 8.73 30.88 5.86
CA ASN A 24 9.98 31.11 5.15
C ASN A 24 9.72 31.75 3.76
N ILE A 25 10.53 32.75 3.38
CA ILE A 25 10.43 33.44 2.10
C ILE A 25 10.46 32.51 0.88
N ASP A 26 11.24 31.43 0.93
CA ASP A 26 11.32 30.44 -0.16
C ASP A 26 10.02 29.69 -0.33
N THR A 27 9.36 29.33 0.78
CA THR A 27 8.06 28.67 0.77
C THR A 27 7.00 29.61 0.21
N LEU A 28 7.00 30.88 0.64
CA LEU A 28 6.09 31.91 0.13
C LEU A 28 6.27 32.10 -1.39
N ASN A 29 7.52 32.16 -1.86
CA ASN A 29 7.84 32.29 -3.28
C ASN A 29 7.42 31.06 -4.08
N LYS A 30 7.68 29.84 -3.58
CA LYS A 30 7.24 28.58 -4.20
C LYS A 30 5.72 28.53 -4.35
N TRP A 31 4.97 28.86 -3.30
CA TRP A 31 3.51 28.89 -3.37
C TRP A 31 3.00 29.94 -4.34
N THR A 32 3.57 31.16 -4.31
CA THR A 32 3.17 32.22 -5.24
C THR A 32 3.43 31.83 -6.69
N LYS A 33 4.60 31.22 -6.97
CA LYS A 33 4.96 30.74 -8.31
C LYS A 33 4.02 29.63 -8.76
N LYS A 34 3.77 28.65 -7.89
CA LYS A 34 2.85 27.53 -8.15
C LYS A 34 1.45 28.04 -8.51
N TYR A 35 0.95 29.02 -7.77
CA TYR A 35 -0.38 29.61 -8.01
C TYR A 35 -0.43 30.37 -9.33
N LYS A 36 0.62 31.15 -9.65
CA LYS A 36 0.70 31.89 -10.92
C LYS A 36 0.76 30.97 -12.14
N LEU A 37 1.37 29.80 -12.02
CA LEU A 37 1.55 28.86 -13.12
C LEU A 37 0.32 27.96 -13.34
N PHE A 38 -0.28 27.46 -12.26
CA PHE A 38 -1.29 26.40 -12.33
C PHE A 38 -2.63 26.78 -11.70
N GLY A 39 -2.76 28.00 -11.18
CA GLY A 39 -3.99 28.50 -10.58
C GLY A 39 -4.35 27.86 -9.25
N LEU A 40 -5.63 27.96 -8.91
CA LEU A 40 -6.18 27.43 -7.67
C LEU A 40 -6.34 25.91 -7.69
N GLU A 41 -6.64 25.33 -8.85
CA GLU A 41 -6.89 23.89 -9.01
C GLU A 41 -5.73 23.05 -8.47
N GLU A 42 -4.50 23.46 -8.77
CA GLU A 42 -3.27 22.78 -8.36
C GLU A 42 -2.90 22.96 -6.87
N PHE A 43 -3.63 23.81 -6.13
CA PHE A 43 -3.57 23.84 -4.66
C PHE A 43 -4.63 22.95 -4.01
N LEU A 44 -5.71 22.64 -4.74
CA LEU A 44 -6.76 21.74 -4.29
C LEU A 44 -6.42 20.28 -4.61
N THR A 45 -5.50 20.03 -5.55
CA THR A 45 -4.98 18.69 -5.84
C THR A 45 -4.02 18.22 -4.74
N ILE A 46 -4.31 17.05 -4.19
CA ILE A 46 -3.38 16.36 -3.28
C ILE A 46 -2.35 15.63 -4.13
N ASN A 47 -1.26 16.34 -4.44
CA ASN A 47 -0.08 15.72 -5.04
C ASN A 47 0.76 15.09 -3.93
N SER A 48 0.42 13.85 -3.56
CA SER A 48 1.28 13.04 -2.70
C SER A 48 2.57 12.68 -3.42
N GLY A 49 3.68 12.53 -2.68
CA GLY A 49 5.03 12.36 -3.23
C GLY A 49 5.19 11.19 -4.21
N GLY A 50 6.37 11.12 -4.83
CA GLY A 50 6.64 10.25 -6.00
C GLY A 50 6.28 8.77 -5.86
N LYS A 51 6.18 8.09 -7.02
CA LYS A 51 5.77 6.69 -7.11
C LYS A 51 6.65 5.79 -6.24
N ARG A 52 6.07 5.19 -5.20
CA ARG A 52 6.74 4.13 -4.42
C ARG A 52 7.11 2.99 -5.37
N ARG A 53 8.37 2.54 -5.32
CA ARG A 53 8.81 1.35 -6.07
C ARG A 53 7.93 0.16 -5.66
N GLU A 54 7.24 -0.43 -6.63
CA GLU A 54 6.44 -1.63 -6.42
C GLU A 54 7.41 -2.78 -6.11
N ALA A 55 7.19 -3.48 -5.00
CA ALA A 55 8.07 -4.58 -4.60
C ALA A 55 7.91 -5.82 -5.49
N ILE A 56 6.78 -5.93 -6.19
CA ILE A 56 6.41 -7.05 -7.04
C ILE A 56 6.05 -6.48 -8.43
N PRO A 57 6.75 -6.91 -9.50
CA PRO A 57 6.44 -6.51 -10.87
C PRO A 57 5.01 -6.89 -11.30
N LYS A 58 4.45 -6.12 -12.23
CA LYS A 58 3.11 -6.37 -12.79
C LYS A 58 2.99 -7.71 -13.54
N SER A 59 4.08 -8.22 -14.12
CA SER A 59 4.09 -9.55 -14.75
C SER A 59 3.78 -10.64 -13.73
N ILE A 60 4.53 -10.66 -12.62
CA ILE A 60 4.34 -11.61 -11.51
C ILE A 60 2.93 -11.46 -10.90
N HIS A 61 2.37 -10.24 -10.86
CA HIS A 61 1.00 -10.02 -10.39
C HIS A 61 -0.02 -10.86 -11.16
N LYS A 62 0.01 -10.83 -12.50
CA LYS A 62 -0.94 -11.55 -13.36
C LYS A 62 -0.78 -13.07 -13.25
N GLU A 63 0.45 -13.54 -13.09
CA GLU A 63 0.74 -14.96 -12.93
C GLU A 63 0.25 -15.50 -11.58
N ILE A 64 0.45 -14.73 -10.49
CA ILE A 64 -0.12 -15.08 -9.18
C ILE A 64 -1.65 -15.15 -9.24
N GLU A 65 -2.28 -14.19 -9.90
CA GLU A 65 -3.74 -14.16 -10.08
C GLU A 65 -4.24 -15.41 -10.82
N THR A 66 -3.60 -15.74 -11.93
CA THR A 66 -3.92 -16.94 -12.72
C THR A 66 -3.73 -18.22 -11.89
N LYS A 67 -2.63 -18.29 -11.13
CA LYS A 67 -2.32 -19.44 -10.27
C LYS A 67 -3.31 -19.60 -9.11
N LEU A 68 -3.88 -18.51 -8.60
CA LEU A 68 -4.91 -18.55 -7.56
C LEU A 68 -6.28 -19.03 -8.06
N HIS A 69 -6.56 -18.87 -9.36
CA HIS A 69 -7.78 -19.35 -9.99
C HIS A 69 -7.68 -20.79 -10.51
N ASP A 70 -6.47 -21.32 -10.65
CA ASP A 70 -6.23 -22.71 -11.06
C ASP A 70 -6.42 -23.69 -9.88
N SER A 71 -7.31 -24.68 -10.07
CA SER A 71 -7.60 -25.72 -9.07
C SER A 71 -6.68 -26.94 -9.18
N ASN A 72 -5.88 -27.05 -10.25
CA ASN A 72 -5.08 -28.26 -10.51
C ASN A 72 -3.85 -28.36 -9.61
N ALA A 73 -3.23 -27.22 -9.28
CA ALA A 73 -2.07 -27.15 -8.39
C ALA A 73 -2.16 -25.90 -7.48
N PRO A 74 -3.03 -25.93 -6.46
CA PRO A 74 -3.27 -24.78 -5.58
C PRO A 74 -2.11 -24.53 -4.64
N LEU A 75 -1.89 -23.25 -4.32
CA LEU A 75 -0.91 -22.83 -3.32
C LEU A 75 -1.39 -23.26 -1.91
N GLN A 76 -0.59 -24.07 -1.22
CA GLN A 76 -0.96 -24.57 0.12
C GLN A 76 -0.87 -23.49 1.20
N GLY A 77 -0.07 -22.45 0.95
CA GLY A 77 0.07 -21.31 1.84
C GLY A 77 1.00 -20.24 1.30
N TYR A 78 1.26 -19.22 2.12
CA TYR A 78 2.10 -18.09 1.71
C TYR A 78 3.59 -18.44 1.61
N THR A 79 4.07 -19.42 2.37
CA THR A 79 5.45 -19.94 2.26
C THR A 79 5.66 -20.63 0.93
N ASP A 80 4.69 -21.45 0.52
CA ASP A 80 4.64 -22.12 -0.77
C ASP A 80 4.60 -21.11 -1.92
N ALA A 81 3.78 -20.06 -1.79
CA ALA A 81 3.75 -18.95 -2.75
C ALA A 81 5.11 -18.25 -2.91
N VAL A 82 5.88 -18.05 -1.82
CA VAL A 82 7.24 -17.47 -1.91
C VAL A 82 8.17 -18.40 -2.68
N SER A 83 8.13 -19.70 -2.38
CA SER A 83 8.95 -20.71 -3.06
C SER A 83 8.60 -20.79 -4.54
N TRP A 84 7.31 -20.80 -4.89
CA TRP A 84 6.84 -20.83 -6.27
C TRP A 84 7.32 -19.60 -7.05
N VAL A 85 7.17 -18.38 -6.51
CA VAL A 85 7.66 -17.18 -7.19
C VAL A 85 9.18 -17.22 -7.40
N LYS A 86 9.93 -17.76 -6.43
CA LYS A 86 11.38 -17.92 -6.56
C LYS A 86 11.76 -18.94 -7.64
N GLN A 87 11.03 -20.04 -7.75
CA GLN A 87 11.30 -21.10 -8.72
C GLN A 87 10.93 -20.69 -10.15
N GLU A 88 9.74 -20.10 -10.33
CA GLU A 88 9.22 -19.77 -11.66
C GLU A 88 9.84 -18.50 -12.24
N PHE A 89 10.08 -17.47 -11.40
CA PHE A 89 10.53 -16.15 -11.87
C PHE A 89 11.95 -15.79 -11.41
N GLY A 90 12.62 -16.64 -10.63
CA GLY A 90 13.94 -16.32 -10.05
C GLY A 90 13.91 -15.15 -9.06
N TYR A 91 12.73 -14.69 -8.64
CA TYR A 91 12.57 -13.43 -7.91
C TYR A 91 12.38 -13.68 -6.42
N GLN A 92 13.34 -13.23 -5.61
CA GLN A 92 13.31 -13.44 -4.17
C GLN A 92 12.50 -12.34 -3.45
N ILE A 93 11.30 -12.71 -2.99
CA ILE A 93 10.41 -11.83 -2.24
C ILE A 93 10.41 -12.22 -0.76
N LYS A 94 10.44 -11.24 0.14
CA LYS A 94 10.23 -11.48 1.58
C LYS A 94 8.80 -11.99 1.83
N TYR A 95 8.66 -12.99 2.69
CA TYR A 95 7.37 -13.55 3.08
C TYR A 95 6.31 -12.51 3.42
N HIS A 96 6.64 -11.55 4.31
CA HIS A 96 5.71 -10.49 4.70
C HIS A 96 5.24 -9.63 3.54
N THR A 97 6.12 -9.37 2.57
CA THR A 97 5.80 -8.58 1.38
C THR A 97 4.83 -9.33 0.48
N LEU A 98 5.11 -10.61 0.18
CA LEU A 98 4.23 -11.41 -0.66
C LEU A 98 2.88 -11.64 0.01
N ARG A 99 2.87 -11.98 1.31
CA ARG A 99 1.64 -12.15 2.09
C ARG A 99 0.79 -10.88 2.09
N ALA A 100 1.37 -9.73 2.45
CA ALA A 100 0.63 -8.46 2.48
C ALA A 100 0.09 -8.09 1.09
N PHE A 101 0.87 -8.35 0.04
CA PHE A 101 0.47 -8.16 -1.33
C PHE A 101 -0.72 -9.05 -1.73
N MET A 102 -0.66 -10.36 -1.44
CA MET A 102 -1.74 -11.29 -1.78
C MET A 102 -3.02 -11.00 -1.00
N ILE A 103 -2.92 -10.52 0.24
CA ILE A 103 -4.09 -10.08 1.02
C ILE A 103 -4.69 -8.80 0.44
N ARG A 104 -3.86 -7.80 0.13
CA ARG A 104 -4.34 -6.50 -0.35
C ARG A 104 -4.97 -6.55 -1.74
N ASN A 105 -4.38 -7.31 -2.66
CA ASN A 105 -4.82 -7.31 -4.06
C ASN A 105 -5.86 -8.42 -4.34
N PHE A 106 -5.73 -9.59 -3.72
CA PHE A 106 -6.59 -10.75 -4.01
C PHE A 106 -7.50 -11.16 -2.85
N GLY A 107 -7.43 -10.48 -1.69
CA GLY A 107 -8.25 -10.84 -0.52
C GLY A 107 -7.94 -12.24 0.03
N SER A 108 -6.79 -12.82 -0.32
CA SER A 108 -6.46 -14.21 0.03
C SER A 108 -6.48 -14.43 1.55
N LYS A 109 -7.00 -15.58 1.98
CA LYS A 109 -7.01 -15.99 3.39
C LYS A 109 -6.65 -17.46 3.49
N LEU A 110 -5.61 -17.76 4.26
CA LEU A 110 -5.27 -19.13 4.58
C LEU A 110 -6.40 -19.77 5.41
N LYS A 111 -6.94 -20.90 4.92
CA LYS A 111 -7.91 -21.69 5.67
C LYS A 111 -7.17 -22.46 6.74
N THR A 112 -7.41 -22.12 8.00
CA THR A 112 -6.84 -22.82 9.15
C THR A 112 -7.94 -23.60 9.88
N PRO A 113 -7.69 -24.85 10.30
CA PRO A 113 -8.64 -25.58 11.13
C PRO A 113 -8.87 -24.86 12.46
N ARG A 114 -10.06 -25.01 13.04
CA ARG A 114 -10.35 -24.48 14.37
C ARG A 114 -9.47 -25.20 15.40
N LYS A 115 -8.88 -24.44 16.34
CA LYS A 115 -8.13 -25.01 17.46
C LYS A 115 -9.06 -25.94 18.25
N SER A 116 -8.66 -27.19 18.42
CA SER A 116 -9.34 -28.12 19.33
C SER A 116 -9.08 -27.73 20.79
N HIS A 117 -10.04 -28.04 21.66
CA HIS A 117 -9.86 -27.84 23.09
C HIS A 117 -8.78 -28.81 23.63
N TYR A 118 -7.92 -28.34 24.54
CA TYR A 118 -6.77 -29.12 25.04
C TYR A 118 -7.18 -30.31 25.93
N LYS A 119 -8.35 -30.25 26.59
CA LYS A 119 -8.93 -31.38 27.35
C LYS A 119 -9.79 -32.31 26.50
N LYS A 120 -9.67 -32.24 25.18
CA LYS A 120 -10.46 -33.10 24.30
C LYS A 120 -9.95 -34.53 24.47
N ASP A 121 -10.86 -35.44 24.79
CA ASP A 121 -10.56 -36.86 24.88
C ASP A 121 -10.23 -37.42 23.48
N GLU A 122 -9.04 -37.98 23.32
CA GLU A 122 -8.54 -38.47 22.03
C GLU A 122 -9.31 -39.71 21.58
N VAL A 123 -9.71 -40.57 22.52
CA VAL A 123 -10.43 -41.83 22.23
C VAL A 123 -11.82 -41.54 21.67
N ALA A 124 -12.52 -40.55 22.24
CA ALA A 124 -13.84 -40.11 21.78
C ALA A 124 -13.80 -39.38 20.41
N PHE A 125 -12.67 -38.73 20.08
CA PHE A 125 -12.50 -38.05 18.79
C PHE A 125 -12.28 -39.02 17.63
N GLU A 126 -11.48 -40.06 17.85
CA GLU A 126 -11.24 -41.14 16.89
C GLU A 126 -12.54 -41.90 16.56
N THR A 127 -13.40 -42.13 17.56
CA THR A 127 -14.72 -42.77 17.35
C THR A 127 -15.67 -41.88 16.55
N PHE A 128 -15.70 -40.57 16.82
CA PHE A 128 -16.55 -39.63 16.08
C PHE A 128 -16.14 -39.40 14.62
N LYS A 129 -14.88 -39.66 14.25
CA LYS A 129 -14.44 -39.59 12.85
C LYS A 129 -14.95 -40.75 11.99
N LYS A 130 -15.48 -41.82 12.59
CA LYS A 130 -16.02 -42.98 11.88
C LYS A 130 -17.54 -42.94 11.83
N THR A 131 -18.08 -42.37 10.77
CA THR A 131 -19.42 -42.70 10.28
C THR A 131 -19.38 -42.60 8.76
N SER A 132 -19.35 -43.79 8.14
CA SER A 132 -19.59 -44.17 6.73
C SER A 132 -18.94 -43.36 5.61
#